data_AF-A0A2I9LPR2-F1
#
_entry.id   AF-A0A2I9LPR2-F1
#
_cell.length_a   1.000
_cell.length_b   1.000
_cell.length_c   1.000
_cell.angle_alpha   90.00
_cell.angle_beta   90.00
_cell.angle_gamma   90.00
#
_symmetry.space_group_name_H-M   'P 1'
#
loop_
_entity.id
_entity.type
_entity.pdbx_description
1 polymer ?
#
loop_
_entity_poly.entity_id
_entity_poly.type
_entity_poly.pdbx_seq_one_letter_code
_entity_poly.pdbx_strand_id
1 'polypeptide(L)'
;MMHPKFLLILLVALCCIYLTLGQESEYNSKRKWKNCKEGKNFDKMKCVENFFHCLTSSNRTIERFMEADKKCCAKTLNDSSDIWFVTFHMCVSWQTSRDVRYCIFKSGCGCRYRILEYFGKTFPDYLQFEKDMMDRIDPRPKTAEECDDSFLQSYGNAFKEQCKDNTDKNLDPMCNASRVYYQ
;
A
#
# COMPACT_ATOMS: atom_id res chain seq x y z
N MET A 1 -16.92 11.38 15.11
CA MET A 1 -16.77 12.00 13.79
C MET A 1 -15.46 11.52 13.21
N MET A 2 -15.50 10.74 12.13
CA MET A 2 -14.36 10.00 11.56
C MET A 2 -13.51 10.95 10.70
N HIS A 3 -12.19 10.93 10.91
CA HIS A 3 -11.25 11.76 10.14
C HIS A 3 -10.97 11.13 8.76
N PRO A 4 -11.10 11.89 7.65
CA PRO A 4 -10.94 11.41 6.27
C PRO A 4 -9.47 11.21 5.82
N LYS A 5 -8.55 10.85 6.73
CA LYS A 5 -7.09 10.94 6.51
C LYS A 5 -6.32 9.62 6.33
N PHE A 6 -6.98 8.46 6.24
CA PHE A 6 -6.35 7.22 6.71
C PHE A 6 -6.01 6.10 5.73
N LEU A 7 -6.14 6.27 4.42
CA LEU A 7 -5.96 5.17 3.46
C LEU A 7 -4.82 5.35 2.47
N LEU A 8 -3.80 6.06 2.93
CA LEU A 8 -2.76 6.64 2.10
C LEU A 8 -1.53 5.76 1.88
N ILE A 9 -1.41 4.63 2.57
CA ILE A 9 -0.08 4.19 3.03
C ILE A 9 0.18 2.72 2.62
N LEU A 10 -0.74 2.15 1.85
CA LEU A 10 -1.02 0.73 1.96
C LEU A 10 -0.35 -0.19 0.95
N LEU A 11 0.31 0.37 -0.06
CA LEU A 11 0.58 -0.41 -1.27
C LEU A 11 2.04 -0.52 -1.69
N VAL A 12 2.92 0.27 -1.10
CA VAL A 12 4.36 0.14 -1.41
C VAL A 12 5.01 -0.93 -0.57
N ALA A 13 4.46 -1.14 0.62
CA ALA A 13 4.84 -2.21 1.53
C ALA A 13 5.08 -3.52 0.82
N LEU A 14 4.23 -3.85 -0.14
CA LEU A 14 4.20 -5.16 -0.77
C LEU A 14 5.32 -5.38 -1.79
N CYS A 15 5.83 -4.34 -2.45
CA CYS A 15 6.76 -4.50 -3.55
C CYS A 15 8.22 -4.57 -3.08
N CYS A 16 8.57 -3.76 -2.07
CA CYS A 16 9.86 -3.91 -1.36
C CYS A 16 9.89 -5.16 -0.46
N ILE A 17 8.72 -5.62 0.01
CA ILE A 17 8.58 -6.92 0.67
C ILE A 17 8.91 -8.06 -0.30
N TYR A 18 8.64 -7.96 -1.61
CA TYR A 18 9.01 -9.01 -2.58
C TYR A 18 10.53 -9.16 -2.72
N LEU A 19 11.27 -8.04 -2.71
CA LEU A 19 12.74 -8.02 -2.78
C LEU A 19 13.40 -8.47 -1.47
N THR A 20 12.76 -8.25 -0.31
CA THR A 20 13.30 -8.64 1.01
C THR A 20 12.82 -10.01 1.53
N LEU A 21 11.60 -10.45 1.18
CA LEU A 21 11.10 -11.80 1.52
C LEU A 21 11.63 -12.91 0.61
N GLY A 22 12.15 -12.55 -0.56
CA GLY A 22 12.80 -13.49 -1.48
C GLY A 22 14.04 -14.17 -0.88
N GLN A 23 14.67 -13.58 0.14
CA GLN A 23 15.94 -14.09 0.70
C GLN A 23 15.81 -14.90 2.00
N GLU A 24 14.74 -14.77 2.81
CA GLU A 24 14.68 -15.45 4.12
C GLU A 24 13.61 -16.54 4.27
N SER A 25 12.68 -16.72 3.31
CA SER A 25 11.53 -17.64 3.50
C SER A 25 11.57 -18.93 2.69
N GLU A 26 12.66 -19.20 1.95
CA GLU A 26 12.67 -20.24 0.92
C GLU A 26 12.57 -21.68 1.43
N TYR A 27 12.97 -21.99 2.67
CA TYR A 27 13.13 -23.40 3.08
C TYR A 27 11.87 -24.01 3.72
N ASN A 28 11.09 -23.25 4.52
CA ASN A 28 9.88 -23.77 5.19
C ASN A 28 8.55 -23.42 4.51
N SER A 29 8.53 -22.45 3.58
CA SER A 29 7.29 -22.03 2.89
C SER A 29 6.92 -22.94 1.71
N LYS A 30 7.90 -23.57 1.04
CA LYS A 30 7.70 -24.41 -0.16
C LYS A 30 6.77 -25.61 0.08
N ARG A 31 6.76 -26.20 1.29
CA ARG A 31 5.92 -27.37 1.62
C ARG A 31 4.47 -27.01 1.96
N LYS A 32 4.21 -25.89 2.65
CA LYS A 32 2.84 -25.36 2.87
C LYS A 32 2.25 -24.74 1.59
N TRP A 33 3.09 -24.22 0.70
CA TRP A 33 2.67 -23.61 -0.58
C TRP A 33 2.06 -24.61 -1.56
N LYS A 34 2.57 -25.85 -1.64
CA LYS A 34 2.10 -26.84 -2.63
C LYS A 34 0.65 -27.28 -2.37
N ASN A 35 0.24 -27.37 -1.11
CA ASN A 35 -1.10 -27.82 -0.72
C ASN A 35 -2.18 -26.71 -0.76
N CYS A 36 -1.78 -25.45 -0.93
CA CYS A 36 -2.71 -24.32 -1.02
C CYS A 36 -3.14 -24.00 -2.47
N LYS A 37 -2.54 -24.66 -3.46
CA LYS A 37 -2.80 -24.46 -4.90
C LYS A 37 -4.12 -25.09 -5.39
N GLU A 38 -4.70 -26.01 -4.62
CA GLU A 38 -5.76 -26.92 -5.09
C GLU A 38 -7.19 -26.54 -4.63
N GLY A 39 -7.37 -25.40 -3.96
CA GLY A 39 -8.69 -24.93 -3.54
C GLY A 39 -9.38 -24.02 -4.57
N LYS A 40 -10.35 -24.58 -5.32
CA LYS A 40 -11.55 -23.97 -5.96
C LYS A 40 -11.59 -22.44 -6.20
N ASN A 41 -11.89 -22.02 -7.44
CA ASN A 41 -12.56 -20.76 -7.86
C ASN A 41 -12.62 -19.60 -6.84
N PHE A 42 -11.48 -19.15 -6.29
CA PHE A 42 -11.45 -17.92 -5.52
C PHE A 42 -11.42 -16.75 -6.48
N ASP A 43 -12.42 -15.88 -6.39
CA ASP A 43 -12.47 -14.62 -7.10
C ASP A 43 -11.28 -13.75 -6.66
N LYS A 44 -10.39 -13.46 -7.62
CA LYS A 44 -9.19 -12.65 -7.42
C LYS A 44 -9.54 -11.28 -6.84
N MET A 45 -10.63 -10.67 -7.33
CA MET A 45 -11.06 -9.34 -6.90
C MET A 45 -11.49 -9.37 -5.43
N LYS A 46 -12.33 -10.35 -5.07
CA LYS A 46 -12.77 -10.54 -3.68
C LYS A 46 -11.59 -10.78 -2.72
N CYS A 47 -10.55 -11.50 -3.16
CA CYS A 47 -9.35 -11.71 -2.35
C CYS A 47 -8.57 -10.41 -2.11
N VAL A 48 -8.45 -9.56 -3.14
CA VAL A 48 -7.79 -8.25 -3.06
C VAL A 48 -8.61 -7.28 -2.20
N GLU A 49 -9.92 -7.24 -2.36
CA GLU A 49 -10.83 -6.43 -1.53
C GLU A 49 -10.77 -6.84 -0.06
N ASN A 50 -10.82 -8.14 0.24
CA ASN A 50 -10.69 -8.64 1.63
C ASN A 50 -9.34 -8.28 2.25
N PHE A 51 -8.28 -8.28 1.45
CA PHE A 51 -6.96 -7.84 1.90
C PHE A 51 -6.97 -6.36 2.29
N PHE A 52 -7.48 -5.48 1.42
CA PHE A 52 -7.60 -4.06 1.74
C PHE A 52 -8.52 -3.83 2.95
N HIS A 53 -9.67 -4.49 2.99
CA HIS A 53 -10.58 -4.42 4.13
C HIS A 53 -9.90 -4.85 5.44
N CYS A 54 -9.05 -5.88 5.42
CA CYS A 54 -8.30 -6.28 6.61
C CYS A 54 -7.45 -5.14 7.16
N LEU A 55 -6.76 -4.41 6.28
CA LEU A 55 -5.83 -3.36 6.68
C LEU A 55 -6.56 -2.11 7.19
N THR A 56 -7.76 -1.87 6.69
CA THR A 56 -8.58 -0.69 7.01
C THR A 56 -9.60 -0.96 8.10
N SER A 57 -9.81 -2.22 8.49
CA SER A 57 -10.81 -2.60 9.51
C SER A 57 -10.45 -2.24 10.95
N SER A 58 -9.21 -1.81 11.23
CA SER A 58 -8.75 -1.52 12.59
C SER A 58 -8.16 -0.13 12.68
N ASN A 59 -8.70 0.70 13.59
CA ASN A 59 -8.15 2.02 13.92
C ASN A 59 -6.66 1.96 14.30
N ARG A 60 -6.23 0.88 14.96
CA ARG A 60 -4.82 0.69 15.32
C ARG A 60 -3.93 0.47 14.10
N THR A 61 -4.39 -0.32 13.12
CA THR A 61 -3.64 -0.53 11.88
C THR A 61 -3.56 0.77 11.13
N ILE A 62 -4.70 1.41 10.94
CA ILE A 62 -4.87 2.77 10.43
C ILE A 62 -3.82 3.72 11.06
N GLU A 63 -3.84 3.95 12.38
CA GLU A 63 -2.93 4.84 13.13
C GLU A 63 -1.45 4.56 12.83
N ARG A 64 -1.05 3.29 12.84
CA ARG A 64 0.33 2.89 12.53
C ARG A 64 0.77 3.25 11.13
N PHE A 65 -0.14 3.13 10.17
CA PHE A 65 0.15 3.56 8.82
C PHE A 65 0.37 5.09 8.84
N MET A 66 -0.53 5.91 9.41
CA MET A 66 -0.31 7.38 9.45
C MET A 66 0.98 7.80 10.17
N GLU A 67 1.32 7.13 11.26
CA GLU A 67 2.61 7.35 11.92
C GLU A 67 3.79 7.00 11.01
N ALA A 68 3.68 5.91 10.24
CA ALA A 68 4.70 5.52 9.27
C ALA A 68 4.86 6.57 8.17
N ASP A 69 3.77 7.11 7.62
CA ASP A 69 3.83 8.19 6.62
C ASP A 69 4.56 9.42 7.14
N LYS A 70 4.15 9.95 8.30
CA LYS A 70 4.78 11.14 8.89
C LYS A 70 6.27 10.92 9.10
N LYS A 71 6.60 9.77 9.70
CA LYS A 71 8.00 9.37 9.95
C LYS A 71 8.80 9.24 8.65
N CYS A 72 8.20 8.67 7.61
CA CYS A 72 8.88 8.42 6.35
C CYS A 72 8.99 9.65 5.48
N CYS A 73 8.01 10.55 5.51
CA CYS A 73 8.12 11.90 4.98
C CYS A 73 9.35 12.59 5.57
N ALA A 74 9.43 12.68 6.91
CA ALA A 74 10.54 13.35 7.59
C ALA A 74 11.91 12.70 7.28
N LYS A 75 11.95 11.37 7.17
CA LYS A 75 13.17 10.61 6.86
C LYS A 75 13.68 10.83 5.44
N THR A 76 12.81 11.21 4.51
CA THR A 76 13.10 11.29 3.07
C THR A 76 13.08 12.71 2.53
N LEU A 77 13.06 13.73 3.41
CA LEU A 77 13.07 15.16 3.04
C LEU A 77 14.26 15.56 2.16
N ASN A 78 15.43 14.96 2.40
CA ASN A 78 16.67 15.31 1.71
C ASN A 78 16.85 14.57 0.38
N ASP A 79 15.95 13.64 0.03
CA ASP A 79 16.03 12.94 -1.24
C ASP A 79 15.70 13.88 -2.40
N SER A 80 16.26 13.65 -3.60
CA SER A 80 15.86 14.44 -4.77
C SER A 80 14.41 14.15 -5.16
N SER A 81 13.73 15.09 -5.81
CA SER A 81 12.33 14.92 -6.22
C SER A 81 12.15 13.66 -7.09
N ASP A 82 13.10 13.38 -7.99
CA ASP A 82 13.05 12.23 -8.89
C ASP A 82 13.03 10.87 -8.20
N ILE A 83 13.57 10.77 -6.98
CA ILE A 83 13.67 9.51 -6.23
C ILE A 83 12.78 9.49 -4.98
N TRP A 84 12.26 10.64 -4.56
CA TRP A 84 11.52 10.78 -3.32
C TRP A 84 10.30 9.86 -3.26
N PHE A 85 9.55 9.75 -4.37
CA PHE A 85 8.42 8.84 -4.43
C PHE A 85 8.85 7.40 -4.14
N VAL A 86 10.02 6.94 -4.58
CA VAL A 86 10.50 5.57 -4.31
C VAL A 86 10.92 5.41 -2.84
N THR A 87 11.71 6.35 -2.34
CA THR A 87 12.32 6.23 -1.01
C THR A 87 11.31 6.43 0.12
N PHE A 88 10.37 7.38 -0.01
CA PHE A 88 9.26 7.62 0.91
C PHE A 88 8.47 6.34 1.12
N HIS A 89 8.02 5.79 0.01
CA HIS A 89 7.18 4.63 -0.06
C HIS A 89 7.91 3.36 0.40
N MET A 90 9.19 3.17 0.04
CA MET A 90 10.03 2.08 0.59
C MET A 90 10.21 2.20 2.11
N CYS A 91 10.27 3.41 2.66
CA CYS A 91 10.29 3.60 4.10
C CYS A 91 8.95 3.17 4.73
N VAL A 92 7.83 3.65 4.19
CA VAL A 92 6.47 3.29 4.64
C VAL A 92 6.31 1.78 4.66
N SER A 93 6.80 1.14 3.59
CA SER A 93 6.80 -0.29 3.40
C SER A 93 7.41 -1.06 4.53
N TRP A 94 8.60 -0.62 4.94
CA TRP A 94 9.35 -1.24 6.00
C TRP A 94 8.59 -1.15 7.32
N GLN A 95 8.05 0.03 7.64
CA GLN A 95 7.33 0.28 8.89
C GLN A 95 6.04 -0.57 9.01
N THR A 96 5.33 -0.78 7.89
CA THR A 96 4.00 -1.40 7.88
C THR A 96 4.01 -2.88 7.46
N SER A 97 5.19 -3.42 7.14
CA SER A 97 5.35 -4.78 6.61
C SER A 97 4.72 -5.89 7.46
N ARG A 98 4.68 -5.73 8.79
CA ARG A 98 4.07 -6.71 9.69
C ARG A 98 2.55 -6.76 9.53
N ASP A 99 1.89 -5.61 9.48
CA ASP A 99 0.44 -5.51 9.32
C ASP A 99 0.01 -6.03 7.93
N VAL A 100 0.81 -5.70 6.91
CA VAL A 100 0.62 -6.21 5.54
C VAL A 100 0.75 -7.73 5.46
N ARG A 101 1.81 -8.30 6.04
CA ARG A 101 1.98 -9.76 6.11
C ARG A 101 0.81 -10.41 6.85
N TYR A 102 0.41 -9.84 7.98
CA TYR A 102 -0.73 -10.33 8.76
C TYR A 102 -2.01 -10.39 7.92
N CYS A 103 -2.33 -9.34 7.18
CA CYS A 103 -3.52 -9.32 6.35
C CYS A 103 -3.44 -10.27 5.15
N ILE A 104 -2.27 -10.44 4.53
CA ILE A 104 -2.06 -11.50 3.53
C ILE A 104 -2.34 -12.89 4.12
N PHE A 105 -1.87 -13.17 5.34
CA PHE A 105 -2.11 -14.46 6.00
C PHE A 105 -3.58 -14.64 6.39
N LYS A 106 -4.23 -13.59 6.89
CA LYS A 106 -5.64 -13.60 7.32
C LYS A 106 -6.59 -13.85 6.16
N SER A 107 -6.27 -13.39 4.94
CA SER A 107 -7.06 -13.67 3.74
C SER A 107 -7.09 -15.16 3.37
N GLY A 108 -6.24 -15.99 3.98
CA GLY A 108 -6.23 -17.43 3.75
C GLY A 108 -5.37 -17.84 2.55
N CYS A 109 -5.07 -19.13 2.49
CA CYS A 109 -4.02 -19.68 1.64
C CYS A 109 -4.27 -19.51 0.13
N GLY A 110 -5.51 -19.70 -0.33
CA GLY A 110 -5.90 -19.49 -1.74
C GLY A 110 -5.87 -18.02 -2.16
N CYS A 111 -6.39 -17.13 -1.31
CA CYS A 111 -6.35 -15.69 -1.58
C CYS A 111 -4.94 -15.11 -1.52
N ARG A 112 -4.05 -15.62 -0.66
CA ARG A 112 -2.66 -15.17 -0.59
C ARG A 112 -1.98 -15.21 -1.97
N TYR A 113 -2.18 -16.29 -2.74
CA TYR A 113 -1.62 -16.38 -4.08
C TYR A 113 -2.21 -15.33 -5.03
N ARG A 114 -3.54 -15.16 -5.02
CA ARG A 114 -4.25 -14.20 -5.87
C ARG A 114 -3.88 -12.75 -5.56
N ILE A 115 -3.67 -12.43 -4.29
CA ILE A 115 -3.21 -11.12 -3.82
C ILE A 115 -1.79 -10.85 -4.33
N LEU A 116 -0.87 -11.80 -4.17
CA LEU A 116 0.50 -11.65 -4.66
C LEU A 116 0.57 -11.60 -6.20
N GLU A 117 -0.23 -12.40 -6.89
CA GLU A 117 -0.36 -12.38 -8.35
C GLU A 117 -0.96 -11.05 -8.85
N TYR A 118 -1.93 -10.48 -8.12
CA TYR A 118 -2.44 -9.14 -8.39
C TYR A 118 -1.32 -8.11 -8.32
N PHE A 119 -0.63 -8.01 -7.18
CA PHE A 119 0.44 -7.02 -7.00
C PHE A 119 1.60 -7.21 -7.96
N GLY A 120 2.00 -8.46 -8.25
CA GLY A 120 3.04 -8.72 -9.23
C GLY A 120 2.66 -8.28 -10.64
N LYS A 121 1.39 -8.42 -11.03
CA LYS A 121 0.90 -8.00 -12.35
C LYS A 121 0.77 -6.48 -12.46
N THR A 122 0.26 -5.82 -11.43
CA THR A 122 -0.05 -4.38 -11.45
C THR A 122 1.11 -3.51 -10.97
N PHE A 123 2.28 -4.10 -10.68
CA PHE A 123 3.40 -3.36 -10.12
C PHE A 123 3.90 -2.19 -10.99
N PRO A 124 4.09 -2.35 -12.31
CA PRO A 124 4.54 -1.24 -13.16
C PRO A 124 3.52 -0.11 -13.20
N ASP A 125 2.23 -0.45 -13.36
CA ASP A 125 1.13 0.51 -13.38
C ASP A 125 1.04 1.27 -12.05
N TYR A 126 1.24 0.54 -10.96
CA TYR A 126 1.25 1.11 -9.61
C TYR A 126 2.40 2.09 -9.39
N LEU A 127 3.63 1.75 -9.81
CA LEU A 127 4.77 2.67 -9.67
C LEU A 127 4.54 3.99 -10.41
N GLN A 128 3.96 3.94 -11.61
CA GLN A 128 3.65 5.15 -12.35
C GLN A 128 2.54 5.96 -11.66
N PHE A 129 1.49 5.29 -11.19
CA PHE A 129 0.41 5.92 -10.40
C PHE A 129 0.97 6.67 -9.18
N GLU A 130 1.91 6.06 -8.45
CA GLU A 130 2.50 6.66 -7.26
C GLU A 130 3.38 7.86 -7.57
N LYS A 131 4.17 7.75 -8.63
CA LYS A 131 4.98 8.87 -9.09
C LYS A 131 4.08 10.06 -9.42
N ASP A 132 3.06 9.85 -10.25
CA ASP A 132 2.12 10.89 -10.67
C ASP A 132 1.39 11.50 -9.46
N MET A 133 1.03 10.68 -8.46
CA MET A 133 0.42 11.15 -7.22
C MET A 133 1.40 12.01 -6.40
N MET A 134 2.63 11.55 -6.19
CA MET A 134 3.63 12.28 -5.39
C MET A 134 4.04 13.59 -6.06
N ASP A 135 4.12 13.62 -7.39
CA ASP A 135 4.39 14.82 -8.19
C ASP A 135 3.28 15.87 -8.07
N ARG A 136 2.05 15.49 -7.65
CA ARG A 136 0.94 16.44 -7.35
C ARG A 136 1.05 17.11 -5.98
N ILE A 137 1.95 16.66 -5.11
CA ILE A 137 2.13 17.25 -3.77
C ILE A 137 3.10 18.44 -3.89
N ASP A 138 2.53 19.62 -4.17
CA ASP A 138 3.27 20.87 -4.33
C ASP A 138 2.78 21.95 -3.36
N PRO A 139 3.66 22.59 -2.56
CA PRO A 139 5.08 22.25 -2.40
C PRO A 139 5.29 20.93 -1.67
N ARG A 140 6.31 20.19 -2.09
CA ARG A 140 6.85 19.07 -1.32
C ARG A 140 7.30 19.56 0.07
N PRO A 141 7.05 18.80 1.15
CA PRO A 141 7.59 19.12 2.47
C PRO A 141 9.11 19.31 2.44
N LYS A 142 9.57 20.40 3.06
CA LYS A 142 10.98 20.81 3.16
C LYS A 142 11.51 20.63 4.58
N THR A 143 10.63 20.56 5.58
CA THR A 143 11.03 20.37 6.99
C THR A 143 10.26 19.22 7.65
N ALA A 144 10.77 18.74 8.78
CA ALA A 144 10.15 17.63 9.51
C ALA A 144 8.80 18.04 10.12
N GLU A 145 8.64 19.32 10.45
CA GLU A 145 7.41 19.90 10.97
C GLU A 145 6.30 19.90 9.91
N GLU A 146 6.64 20.02 8.63
CA GLU A 146 5.69 19.94 7.51
C GLU A 146 5.23 18.49 7.24
N CYS A 147 5.90 17.48 7.80
CA CYS A 147 5.52 16.06 7.71
C CYS A 147 4.49 15.66 8.79
N ASP A 148 3.43 16.45 8.93
CA ASP A 148 2.40 16.30 9.95
C ASP A 148 1.03 15.92 9.33
N ASP A 149 -0.07 16.28 10.01
CA ASP A 149 -1.42 16.04 9.50
C ASP A 149 -1.77 16.84 8.24
N SER A 150 -1.01 17.91 7.93
CA SER A 150 -1.15 18.68 6.69
C SER A 150 -0.59 17.91 5.51
N PHE A 151 0.60 17.32 5.63
CA PHE A 151 1.15 16.40 4.63
C PHE A 151 0.20 15.24 4.36
N LEU A 152 -0.31 14.58 5.40
CA LEU A 152 -1.28 13.48 5.23
C LEU A 152 -2.54 13.93 4.49
N GLN A 153 -2.98 15.16 4.68
CA GLN A 153 -4.14 15.68 3.96
C GLN A 153 -3.83 15.93 2.49
N SER A 154 -2.68 16.54 2.16
CA SER A 154 -2.22 16.76 0.79
C SER A 154 -2.00 15.44 0.06
N TYR A 155 -1.31 14.51 0.71
CA TYR A 155 -1.09 13.15 0.23
C TYR A 155 -2.44 12.47 -0.07
N GLY A 156 -3.42 12.58 0.84
CA GLY A 156 -4.77 12.03 0.68
C GLY A 156 -5.55 12.58 -0.49
N ASN A 157 -5.46 13.89 -0.68
CA ASN A 157 -6.09 14.58 -1.79
C ASN A 157 -5.46 14.15 -3.12
N ALA A 158 -4.12 14.11 -3.19
CA ALA A 158 -3.39 13.68 -4.39
C ALA A 158 -3.78 12.25 -4.79
N PHE A 159 -3.84 11.31 -3.83
CA PHE A 159 -4.29 9.94 -4.08
C PHE A 159 -5.72 9.90 -4.62
N LYS A 160 -6.63 10.65 -3.99
CA LYS A 160 -8.05 10.70 -4.37
C LYS A 160 -8.24 11.26 -5.78
N GLU A 161 -7.51 12.31 -6.13
CA GLU A 161 -7.53 12.88 -7.48
C GLU A 161 -6.96 11.91 -8.50
N GLN A 162 -5.82 11.29 -8.19
CA GLN A 162 -5.24 10.29 -9.08
C GLN A 162 -6.20 9.10 -9.30
N CYS A 163 -6.94 8.65 -8.29
CA CYS A 163 -7.98 7.63 -8.45
C CYS A 163 -9.25 8.08 -9.19
N LYS A 164 -9.50 9.39 -9.37
CA LYS A 164 -10.58 9.88 -10.23
C LYS A 164 -10.15 9.90 -11.69
N ASP A 165 -8.91 10.30 -11.93
CA ASP A 165 -8.36 10.49 -13.27
C ASP A 165 -7.76 9.19 -13.85
N ASN A 166 -7.48 8.19 -12.99
CA ASN A 166 -6.89 6.93 -13.41
C ASN A 166 -7.82 6.15 -14.34
N THR A 167 -7.37 5.95 -15.57
CA THR A 167 -8.06 5.13 -16.58
C THR A 167 -7.64 3.66 -16.54
N ASP A 168 -6.61 3.30 -15.76
CA ASP A 168 -6.17 1.91 -15.65
C ASP A 168 -7.07 1.09 -14.73
N LYS A 169 -7.91 0.27 -15.37
CA LYS A 169 -8.85 -0.64 -14.70
C LYS A 169 -8.17 -1.71 -13.84
N ASN A 170 -6.88 -1.98 -14.05
CA ASN A 170 -6.15 -2.90 -13.18
C ASN A 170 -6.00 -2.35 -11.75
N LEU A 171 -6.04 -1.03 -11.58
CA LEU A 171 -5.95 -0.35 -10.29
C LEU A 171 -7.33 -0.04 -9.66
N ASP A 172 -8.43 -0.34 -10.35
CA ASP A 172 -9.79 -0.17 -9.84
C ASP A 172 -10.03 -0.81 -8.46
N PRO A 173 -9.59 -2.04 -8.14
CA PRO A 173 -9.82 -2.59 -6.80
C PRO A 173 -9.15 -1.75 -5.70
N MET A 174 -7.97 -1.19 -5.96
CA MET A 174 -7.29 -0.27 -5.05
C MET A 174 -8.08 1.04 -4.92
N CYS A 175 -8.47 1.65 -6.05
CA CYS A 175 -9.21 2.91 -6.04
C CYS A 175 -10.64 2.79 -5.52
N ASN A 176 -11.28 1.63 -5.64
CA ASN A 176 -12.60 1.38 -5.07
C ASN A 176 -12.52 1.09 -3.57
N ALA A 177 -11.49 0.34 -3.14
CA ALA A 177 -11.22 0.16 -1.72
C ALA A 177 -10.95 1.49 -1.02
N SER A 178 -10.42 2.49 -1.72
CA SER A 178 -10.20 3.83 -1.16
C SER A 178 -11.48 4.68 -1.12
N ARG A 179 -12.38 4.58 -2.12
CA ARG A 179 -13.64 5.36 -2.22
C ARG A 179 -14.61 5.19 -1.05
N VAL A 180 -14.67 4.02 -0.42
CA VAL A 180 -15.56 3.72 0.73
C VAL A 180 -15.22 4.58 1.97
N TYR A 181 -14.04 5.19 2.02
CA TYR A 181 -13.52 5.85 3.22
C TYR A 181 -13.36 7.38 3.08
N TYR A 182 -13.81 7.95 1.95
CA TYR A 182 -13.80 9.41 1.70
C TYR A 182 -15.22 10.01 1.58
N GLN A 183 -16.25 9.26 1.98
CA GLN A 183 -17.59 9.79 2.32
C GLN A 183 -17.60 10.19 3.79
#